data_AF-A0A9D8TT91-F1
#
_entry.id   AF-A0A9D8TT91-F1
#
_cell.length_a   1.000
_cell.length_b   1.000
_cell.length_c   1.000
_cell.angle_alpha   90.00
_cell.angle_beta   90.00
_cell.angle_gamma   90.00
#
_symmetry.space_group_name_H-M   'P 1'
#
loop_
_entity.id
_entity.type
_entity.pdbx_description
1 polymer ?
#
loop_
_entity_poly.entity_id
_entity_poly.type
_entity_poly.pdbx_seq_one_letter_code
_entity_poly.pdbx_strand_id
1 'polypeptide(L)'
;MKEAKTKGINTENDLASFSFSMEIIRQKDPELYEELLKILLLDHSDPSGKKNIIWASGSQGDQNWSKAIGVGDVSSVQPRAFKSPDEKMARVKTHGEVFTPFETVSRMTQDLWQDWEGHSKTFLEIACGEAPFITSRYDAATGKPIPLEKRVGILDRKFRELDCKVKDDEEWIEGAEEALKSVYGYEFQGDSLLIARINVLDAFLENFYDRFKRLCDRDLLLKEANIVSWNFWQMDGRTLTPPDKNNAAVTESDLFQQGRPCRIRFWNQNTVTHFNTEKGRGMKQFYAIIGNPPYQSEKNGGGANFHASIYPQFMEQTFKIADKVELITPARFLSGAGRTGKDWNERILNNPHFQVLEWEPNAKNIFPDPNLKGGGYVSLFGIKKKSLLPLFR
;
A
#
# COMPACT_ATOMS: atom_id res chain seq x y z
N MET A 1 -7.68 -45.41 22.92
CA MET A 1 -7.20 -44.30 22.06
C MET A 1 -8.43 -43.67 21.45
N LYS A 2 -8.67 -42.38 21.72
CA LYS A 2 -9.86 -41.66 21.23
C LYS A 2 -9.54 -41.08 19.85
N GLU A 3 -10.32 -41.45 18.84
CA GLU A 3 -10.28 -40.88 17.50
C GLU A 3 -10.75 -39.41 17.54
N ALA A 4 -9.91 -38.52 17.03
CA ALA A 4 -10.26 -37.13 16.81
C ALA A 4 -11.12 -37.01 15.55
N LYS A 5 -12.38 -36.61 15.73
CA LYS A 5 -13.27 -36.19 14.64
C LYS A 5 -12.79 -34.86 14.08
N THR A 6 -12.18 -34.87 12.90
CA THR A 6 -11.99 -33.67 12.08
C THR A 6 -13.37 -33.22 11.59
N LYS A 7 -13.82 -32.05 12.04
CA LYS A 7 -15.02 -31.39 11.50
C LYS A 7 -14.74 -31.00 10.06
N GLY A 8 -15.48 -31.58 9.12
CA GLY A 8 -15.49 -31.18 7.73
C GLY A 8 -15.94 -29.73 7.60
N ILE A 9 -15.12 -28.94 6.91
CA ILE A 9 -15.48 -27.61 6.41
C ILE A 9 -16.39 -27.87 5.21
N ASN A 10 -17.57 -27.26 5.19
CA ASN A 10 -18.54 -27.40 4.10
C ASN A 10 -18.09 -26.48 2.95
N THR A 11 -17.43 -27.05 1.93
CA THR A 11 -16.56 -26.31 0.99
C THR A 11 -17.24 -25.66 -0.21
N GLU A 12 -18.53 -25.81 -0.49
CA GLU A 12 -19.07 -25.29 -1.77
C GLU A 12 -19.51 -23.81 -1.75
N ASN A 13 -19.94 -23.26 -0.61
CA ASN A 13 -20.42 -21.87 -0.57
C ASN A 13 -19.36 -20.83 -0.19
N ASP A 14 -18.31 -21.20 0.56
CA ASP A 14 -17.23 -20.28 0.94
C ASP A 14 -16.13 -20.17 -0.14
N LEU A 15 -16.09 -21.10 -1.10
CA LEU A 15 -15.21 -21.04 -2.27
C LEU A 15 -15.74 -20.13 -3.39
N ALA A 16 -17.02 -19.77 -3.36
CA ALA A 16 -17.65 -18.93 -4.39
C ALA A 16 -17.16 -17.47 -4.34
N SER A 17 -16.65 -16.97 -3.20
CA SER A 17 -16.07 -15.63 -3.09
C SER A 17 -14.57 -15.56 -3.40
N PHE A 18 -13.93 -16.71 -3.68
CA PHE A 18 -12.53 -16.84 -4.13
C PHE A 18 -12.46 -17.31 -5.59
N SER A 19 -13.52 -17.06 -6.36
CA SER A 19 -13.78 -17.82 -7.59
C SER A 19 -12.80 -17.57 -8.73
N PHE A 20 -11.92 -16.56 -8.70
CA PHE A 20 -10.90 -16.32 -9.73
C PHE A 20 -9.68 -15.61 -9.14
N SER A 21 -8.53 -16.28 -9.06
CA SER A 21 -7.30 -15.72 -8.48
C SER A 21 -6.05 -16.40 -9.04
N MET A 22 -4.88 -15.86 -8.73
CA MET A 22 -3.57 -16.48 -8.93
C MET A 22 -3.54 -17.96 -8.49
N GLU A 23 -4.34 -18.35 -7.49
CA GLU A 23 -4.44 -19.75 -7.04
C GLU A 23 -5.10 -20.66 -8.09
N ILE A 24 -6.10 -20.18 -8.82
CA ILE A 24 -6.72 -20.95 -9.92
C ILE A 24 -5.75 -21.11 -11.08
N ILE A 25 -4.98 -20.05 -11.38
CA ILE A 25 -3.95 -20.12 -12.41
C ILE A 25 -2.88 -21.13 -12.00
N ARG A 26 -2.43 -21.12 -10.73
CA ARG A 26 -1.51 -22.12 -10.18
C ARG A 26 -1.96 -23.56 -10.40
N GLN A 27 -3.27 -23.82 -10.30
CA GLN A 27 -3.83 -25.16 -10.47
C GLN A 27 -4.03 -25.54 -11.94
N LYS A 28 -4.45 -24.60 -12.79
CA LYS A 28 -4.81 -24.85 -14.20
C LYS A 28 -3.65 -24.71 -15.17
N ASP A 29 -2.76 -23.75 -14.92
CA ASP A 29 -1.60 -23.41 -15.75
C ASP A 29 -0.41 -23.02 -14.85
N PRO A 30 0.30 -24.03 -14.29
CA PRO A 30 1.45 -23.79 -13.41
C PRO A 30 2.59 -23.03 -14.08
N GLU A 31 2.75 -23.17 -15.40
CA GLU A 31 3.80 -22.48 -16.17
C GLU A 31 3.50 -20.97 -16.24
N LEU A 32 2.26 -20.60 -16.58
CA LEU A 32 1.82 -19.21 -16.55
C LEU A 32 1.88 -18.63 -15.13
N TYR A 33 1.49 -19.40 -14.11
CA TYR A 33 1.62 -18.97 -12.71
C TYR A 33 3.08 -18.61 -12.36
N GLU A 34 4.04 -19.45 -12.74
CA GLU A 34 5.46 -19.18 -12.50
C GLU A 34 5.94 -17.93 -13.27
N GLU A 35 5.50 -17.75 -14.51
CA GLU A 35 5.82 -16.57 -15.32
C GLU A 35 5.26 -15.28 -14.71
N LEU A 36 4.01 -15.30 -14.24
CA LEU A 36 3.39 -14.19 -13.53
C LEU A 36 4.17 -13.87 -12.25
N LEU A 37 4.57 -14.87 -11.47
CA LEU A 37 5.39 -14.65 -10.28
C LEU A 37 6.75 -14.01 -10.63
N LYS A 38 7.40 -14.42 -11.73
CA LYS A 38 8.64 -13.79 -12.19
C LYS A 38 8.44 -12.29 -12.49
N ILE A 39 7.30 -11.92 -13.09
CA ILE A 39 6.96 -10.52 -13.36
C ILE A 39 6.66 -9.78 -12.05
N LEU A 40 5.80 -10.34 -11.18
CA LEU A 40 5.40 -9.71 -9.92
C LEU A 40 6.52 -9.65 -8.88
N LEU A 41 7.61 -10.40 -9.04
CA LEU A 41 8.80 -10.30 -8.19
C LEU A 41 9.81 -9.28 -8.70
N LEU A 42 9.75 -8.88 -9.97
CA LEU A 42 10.73 -7.98 -10.58
C LEU A 42 10.76 -6.62 -9.88
N ASP A 43 11.97 -6.12 -9.58
CA ASP A 43 12.18 -4.81 -8.97
C ASP A 43 12.65 -3.79 -10.01
N HIS A 44 11.75 -2.88 -10.37
CA HIS A 44 12.04 -1.81 -11.34
C HIS A 44 12.66 -0.57 -10.70
N SER A 45 12.72 -0.51 -9.37
CA SER A 45 13.10 0.70 -8.62
C SER A 45 14.59 1.05 -8.73
N ASP A 46 15.46 0.07 -9.04
CA ASP A 46 16.92 0.23 -9.12
C ASP A 46 17.45 0.21 -10.57
N PRO A 47 18.15 1.27 -11.05
CA PRO A 47 18.76 1.29 -12.38
C PRO A 47 19.93 0.31 -12.57
N SER A 48 20.47 -0.27 -11.49
CA SER A 48 21.55 -1.27 -11.58
C SER A 48 21.08 -2.67 -11.99
N GLY A 49 19.77 -2.87 -12.17
CA GLY A 49 19.20 -4.11 -12.71
C GLY A 49 19.25 -5.28 -11.72
N LYS A 50 18.70 -5.10 -10.51
CA LYS A 50 18.48 -6.21 -9.58
C LYS A 50 17.33 -7.11 -10.05
N LYS A 51 17.47 -8.39 -9.72
CA LYS A 51 16.65 -9.51 -10.20
C LYS A 51 15.20 -9.41 -9.70
N ASN A 52 15.00 -9.39 -8.38
CA ASN A 52 13.68 -9.38 -7.73
C ASN A 52 13.70 -8.47 -6.48
N ILE A 53 12.52 -8.11 -5.97
CA ILE A 53 12.33 -7.48 -4.66
C ILE A 53 12.95 -8.36 -3.54
N ILE A 54 13.39 -7.73 -2.46
CA ILE A 54 14.07 -8.40 -1.34
C ILE A 54 13.16 -8.50 -0.13
N TRP A 55 13.45 -9.41 0.81
CA TRP A 55 12.61 -9.59 2.00
C TRP A 55 12.45 -8.31 2.84
N ALA A 56 13.54 -7.70 3.29
CA ALA A 56 13.55 -6.49 4.13
C ALA A 56 12.58 -6.50 5.34
N SER A 57 12.22 -7.70 5.83
CA SER A 57 11.18 -7.89 6.85
C SER A 57 11.73 -8.37 8.22
N GLY A 58 13.01 -8.71 8.26
CA GLY A 58 13.76 -9.07 9.48
C GLY A 58 14.50 -7.87 10.07
N SER A 59 15.35 -8.11 11.07
CA SER A 59 16.23 -7.05 11.57
C SER A 59 17.32 -6.76 10.54
N GLN A 60 17.70 -5.50 10.39
CA GLN A 60 18.82 -5.13 9.53
C GLN A 60 20.09 -5.89 9.99
N GLY A 61 20.69 -6.68 9.09
CA GLY A 61 21.82 -7.56 9.41
C GLY A 61 21.49 -9.05 9.56
N ASP A 62 20.20 -9.42 9.58
CA ASP A 62 19.80 -10.83 9.46
C ASP A 62 20.18 -11.39 8.08
N GLN A 63 20.59 -12.67 8.02
CA GLN A 63 21.04 -13.31 6.77
C GLN A 63 20.03 -13.23 5.62
N ASN A 64 18.73 -13.14 5.93
CA ASN A 64 17.66 -13.08 4.94
C ASN A 64 17.21 -11.65 4.60
N TRP A 65 17.68 -10.61 5.32
CA TRP A 65 17.16 -9.25 5.15
C TRP A 65 17.36 -8.72 3.72
N SER A 66 18.56 -8.88 3.15
CA SER A 66 18.89 -8.44 1.78
C SER A 66 18.68 -9.51 0.71
N LYS A 67 18.15 -10.69 1.08
CA LYS A 67 17.93 -11.80 0.14
C LYS A 67 16.78 -11.45 -0.81
N ALA A 68 17.00 -11.66 -2.11
CA ALA A 68 15.95 -11.56 -3.12
C ALA A 68 14.91 -12.68 -2.94
N ILE A 69 13.63 -12.35 -3.09
CA ILE A 69 12.53 -13.31 -3.02
C ILE A 69 12.44 -14.02 -4.37
N GLY A 70 12.64 -15.34 -4.40
CA GLY A 70 12.45 -16.17 -5.58
C GLY A 70 11.06 -16.81 -5.65
N VAL A 71 10.70 -17.36 -6.81
CA VAL A 71 9.43 -18.11 -7.00
C VAL A 71 9.28 -19.21 -5.95
N GLY A 72 10.35 -19.95 -5.66
CA GLY A 72 10.33 -21.03 -4.67
C GLY A 72 10.12 -20.56 -3.22
N ASP A 73 10.32 -19.28 -2.94
CA ASP A 73 10.09 -18.70 -1.61
C ASP A 73 8.60 -18.31 -1.40
N VAL A 74 7.81 -18.15 -2.46
CA VAL A 74 6.43 -17.60 -2.41
C VAL A 74 5.48 -18.42 -1.54
N SER A 75 5.70 -19.73 -1.42
CA SER A 75 4.90 -20.61 -0.54
C SER A 75 5.01 -20.27 0.95
N SER A 76 6.04 -19.52 1.35
CA SER A 76 6.23 -19.02 2.71
C SER A 76 5.66 -17.61 2.93
N VAL A 77 5.24 -16.93 1.85
CA VAL A 77 4.59 -15.62 1.91
C VAL A 77 3.11 -15.82 2.18
N GLN A 78 2.59 -15.16 3.21
CA GLN A 78 1.19 -15.26 3.61
C GLN A 78 0.65 -13.92 4.09
N PRO A 79 -0.65 -13.64 3.87
CA PRO A 79 -1.30 -12.46 4.42
C PRO A 79 -1.11 -12.38 5.91
N ARG A 80 -0.98 -11.15 6.35
CA ARG A 80 -0.53 -10.84 7.68
C ARG A 80 -1.52 -11.25 8.76
N ALA A 81 -2.81 -11.21 8.44
CA ALA A 81 -3.89 -11.72 9.29
C ALA A 81 -3.67 -13.20 9.69
N PHE A 82 -2.97 -13.99 8.88
CA PHE A 82 -2.71 -15.42 9.12
C PHE A 82 -1.35 -15.72 9.78
N LYS A 83 -0.44 -14.73 9.86
CA LYS A 83 0.84 -14.90 10.57
C LYS A 83 0.64 -15.14 12.07
N SER A 84 1.61 -15.80 12.70
CA SER A 84 1.55 -16.10 14.14
C SER A 84 1.50 -14.83 15.00
N PRO A 85 0.95 -14.88 16.23
CA PRO A 85 0.96 -13.73 17.14
C PRO A 85 2.36 -13.19 17.46
N ASP A 86 3.38 -14.05 17.47
CA ASP A 86 4.76 -13.65 17.75
C ASP A 86 5.38 -12.88 16.57
N GLU A 87 5.18 -13.36 15.34
CA GLU A 87 5.56 -12.61 14.13
C GLU A 87 4.77 -11.30 14.03
N LYS A 88 3.46 -11.37 14.32
CA LYS A 88 2.58 -10.30 14.88
C LYS A 88 3.37 -9.16 15.51
N MET A 89 3.74 -9.45 16.74
CA MET A 89 4.37 -8.54 17.65
C MET A 89 5.78 -8.12 17.22
N ALA A 90 6.55 -9.00 16.57
CA ALA A 90 7.90 -8.68 16.12
C ALA A 90 7.90 -7.55 15.08
N ARG A 91 7.03 -7.60 14.06
CA ARG A 91 7.00 -6.52 13.05
C ARG A 91 6.43 -5.22 13.57
N VAL A 92 5.43 -5.25 14.45
CA VAL A 92 4.94 -4.03 15.12
C VAL A 92 6.07 -3.34 15.89
N LYS A 93 6.90 -4.14 16.60
CA LYS A 93 8.04 -3.61 17.37
C LYS A 93 9.18 -3.09 16.51
N THR A 94 9.48 -3.77 15.40
CA THR A 94 10.62 -3.41 14.55
C THR A 94 10.22 -2.33 13.55
N HIS A 95 9.16 -2.54 12.76
CA HIS A 95 8.82 -1.72 11.60
C HIS A 95 7.65 -0.75 11.87
N GLY A 96 7.03 -0.78 13.05
CA GLY A 96 5.90 0.10 13.37
C GLY A 96 4.65 -0.17 12.53
N GLU A 97 4.50 -1.39 12.01
CA GLU A 97 3.41 -1.85 11.15
C GLU A 97 2.07 -1.85 11.92
N VAL A 98 1.01 -1.29 11.33
CA VAL A 98 -0.35 -1.28 11.90
C VAL A 98 -1.37 -1.57 10.80
N PHE A 99 -2.26 -2.54 11.01
CA PHE A 99 -3.33 -2.87 10.05
C PHE A 99 -4.36 -1.78 9.99
N THR A 100 -4.84 -1.46 8.79
CA THR A 100 -6.01 -0.60 8.62
C THR A 100 -7.26 -1.46 8.43
N PRO A 101 -8.21 -1.49 9.38
CA PRO A 101 -9.41 -2.31 9.24
C PRO A 101 -10.33 -1.76 8.15
N PHE A 102 -11.12 -2.66 7.57
CA PHE A 102 -12.02 -2.36 6.44
C PHE A 102 -12.86 -1.09 6.64
N GLU A 103 -13.42 -0.89 7.83
CA GLU A 103 -14.28 0.27 8.11
C GLU A 103 -13.52 1.60 7.99
N THR A 104 -12.25 1.61 8.38
CA THR A 104 -11.38 2.80 8.22
C THR A 104 -10.98 2.99 6.76
N VAL A 105 -10.66 1.90 6.06
CA VAL A 105 -10.41 1.93 4.60
C VAL A 105 -11.61 2.53 3.86
N SER A 106 -12.82 2.08 4.19
CA SER A 106 -14.07 2.53 3.58
C SER A 106 -14.27 4.04 3.69
N ARG A 107 -14.04 4.61 4.89
CA ARG A 107 -14.18 6.04 5.14
C ARG A 107 -13.15 6.86 4.36
N MET A 108 -11.87 6.54 4.49
CA MET A 108 -10.81 7.31 3.83
C MET A 108 -10.88 7.24 2.30
N THR A 109 -11.20 6.06 1.73
CA THR A 109 -11.38 5.99 0.27
C THR A 109 -12.61 6.75 -0.18
N GLN A 110 -13.67 6.81 0.63
CA GLN A 110 -14.86 7.60 0.34
C GLN A 110 -14.54 9.10 0.31
N ASP A 111 -13.75 9.61 1.26
CA ASP A 111 -13.38 11.03 1.32
C ASP A 111 -12.62 11.48 0.07
N LEU A 112 -11.66 10.68 -0.40
CA LEU A 112 -10.96 10.95 -1.67
C LEU A 112 -11.84 10.77 -2.91
N TRP A 113 -12.85 9.90 -2.85
CA TRP A 113 -13.74 9.61 -3.96
C TRP A 113 -14.83 10.67 -4.18
N GLN A 114 -15.16 11.48 -3.16
CA GLN A 114 -16.22 12.51 -3.28
C GLN A 114 -15.94 13.54 -4.40
N ASP A 115 -14.68 13.87 -4.64
CA ASP A 115 -14.26 14.82 -5.69
C ASP A 115 -13.78 14.11 -6.98
N TRP A 116 -14.15 12.84 -7.14
CA TRP A 116 -13.68 12.02 -8.24
C TRP A 116 -14.24 12.44 -9.60
N GLU A 117 -13.40 12.42 -10.65
CA GLU A 117 -13.86 12.63 -12.03
C GLU A 117 -13.09 11.70 -13.00
N GLY A 118 -13.44 10.42 -13.01
CA GLY A 118 -13.05 9.47 -14.05
C GLY A 118 -11.78 8.65 -13.79
N HIS A 119 -11.77 7.41 -14.28
CA HIS A 119 -10.79 6.32 -14.02
C HIS A 119 -9.30 6.67 -14.25
N SER A 120 -8.96 7.76 -14.94
CA SER A 120 -7.58 8.13 -15.26
C SER A 120 -6.83 8.89 -14.16
N LYS A 121 -7.50 9.48 -13.15
CA LYS A 121 -6.75 10.22 -12.11
C LYS A 121 -5.92 9.27 -11.23
N THR A 122 -4.71 9.70 -10.91
CA THR A 122 -3.69 8.83 -10.30
C THR A 122 -3.71 8.86 -8.78
N PHE A 123 -3.70 7.69 -8.16
CA PHE A 123 -3.63 7.55 -6.70
C PHE A 123 -2.37 6.81 -6.28
N LEU A 124 -1.80 7.23 -5.17
CA LEU A 124 -0.68 6.53 -4.53
C LEU A 124 -1.06 6.14 -3.10
N GLU A 125 -0.96 4.85 -2.80
CA GLU A 125 -0.98 4.33 -1.44
C GLU A 125 0.45 4.27 -0.88
N ILE A 126 0.76 5.11 0.10
CA ILE A 126 2.08 5.11 0.73
C ILE A 126 2.16 4.07 1.85
N ALA A 127 3.33 3.42 2.01
CA ALA A 127 3.51 2.33 2.99
C ALA A 127 2.36 1.32 2.88
N CYS A 128 2.13 0.83 1.65
CA CYS A 128 0.88 0.21 1.28
C CYS A 128 0.65 -1.15 1.95
N GLY A 129 1.65 -1.79 2.57
CA GLY A 129 1.50 -3.13 3.11
C GLY A 129 0.96 -4.09 2.05
N GLU A 130 -0.28 -4.55 2.23
CA GLU A 130 -1.01 -5.47 1.34
C GLU A 130 -1.99 -4.76 0.38
N ALA A 131 -1.86 -3.43 0.26
CA ALA A 131 -2.64 -2.49 -0.54
C ALA A 131 -4.16 -2.40 -0.24
N PRO A 132 -4.59 -2.36 1.04
CA PRO A 132 -6.02 -2.33 1.39
C PRO A 132 -6.76 -1.09 0.86
N PHE A 133 -6.09 0.06 0.69
CA PHE A 133 -6.75 1.27 0.15
C PHE A 133 -6.89 1.24 -1.37
N ILE A 134 -6.00 0.53 -2.09
CA ILE A 134 -6.17 0.30 -3.53
C ILE A 134 -7.19 -0.81 -3.80
N THR A 135 -7.08 -1.96 -3.12
CA THR A 135 -8.01 -3.08 -3.26
C THR A 135 -8.32 -3.74 -1.92
N SER A 136 -9.61 -3.84 -1.63
CA SER A 136 -10.12 -4.29 -0.34
C SER A 136 -10.64 -5.72 -0.43
N ARG A 137 -9.79 -6.66 -0.87
CA ARG A 137 -10.16 -8.08 -1.07
C ARG A 137 -10.54 -8.78 0.23
N TYR A 138 -9.94 -8.38 1.34
CA TYR A 138 -10.22 -8.86 2.68
C TYR A 138 -9.96 -7.75 3.69
N ASP A 139 -10.55 -7.88 4.87
CA ASP A 139 -10.25 -6.99 5.98
C ASP A 139 -8.85 -7.31 6.52
N ALA A 140 -7.91 -6.38 6.34
CA ALA A 140 -6.51 -6.56 6.74
C ALA A 140 -6.33 -6.89 8.23
N ALA A 141 -7.29 -6.49 9.08
CA ALA A 141 -7.23 -6.78 10.51
C ALA A 141 -7.68 -8.21 10.87
N THR A 142 -8.63 -8.78 10.12
CA THR A 142 -9.26 -10.06 10.45
C THR A 142 -8.94 -11.17 9.45
N GLY A 143 -8.46 -10.84 8.26
CA GLY A 143 -8.27 -11.75 7.13
C GLY A 143 -9.57 -12.22 6.49
N LYS A 144 -10.73 -11.67 6.91
CA LYS A 144 -12.02 -12.08 6.38
C LYS A 144 -12.20 -11.56 4.95
N PRO A 145 -12.54 -12.43 3.98
CA PRO A 145 -12.80 -12.02 2.61
C PRO A 145 -13.96 -11.01 2.52
N ILE A 146 -13.86 -10.10 1.56
CA ILE A 146 -14.89 -9.12 1.26
C ILE A 146 -15.44 -9.41 -0.15
N PRO A 147 -16.75 -9.67 -0.29
CA PRO A 147 -17.39 -9.87 -1.59
C PRO A 147 -17.14 -8.71 -2.55
N LEU A 148 -16.95 -9.01 -3.84
CA LEU A 148 -16.55 -8.05 -4.87
C LEU A 148 -17.41 -6.78 -4.88
N GLU A 149 -18.72 -6.93 -4.76
CA GLU A 149 -19.70 -5.85 -4.77
C GLU A 149 -19.63 -4.94 -3.53
N LYS A 150 -19.02 -5.42 -2.44
CA LYS A 150 -18.87 -4.67 -1.18
C LYS A 150 -17.51 -4.00 -1.03
N ARG A 151 -16.58 -4.26 -1.95
CA ARG A 151 -15.23 -3.69 -1.88
C ARG A 151 -15.24 -2.18 -2.09
N VAL A 152 -14.32 -1.48 -1.44
CA VAL A 152 -14.27 -0.01 -1.34
C VAL A 152 -12.90 0.57 -1.70
N GLY A 153 -11.94 -0.27 -2.09
CA GLY A 153 -10.63 0.18 -2.55
C GLY A 153 -10.77 1.09 -3.78
N ILE A 154 -9.80 1.97 -3.98
CA ILE A 154 -9.81 2.92 -5.09
C ILE A 154 -9.91 2.20 -6.45
N LEU A 155 -9.20 1.10 -6.64
CA LEU A 155 -9.29 0.30 -7.86
C LEU A 155 -10.64 -0.42 -7.96
N ASP A 156 -11.14 -0.96 -6.84
CA ASP A 156 -12.47 -1.60 -6.79
C ASP A 156 -13.58 -0.62 -7.23
N ARG A 157 -13.48 0.66 -6.81
CA ARG A 157 -14.40 1.72 -7.21
C ARG A 157 -14.28 2.09 -8.69
N LYS A 158 -13.05 2.12 -9.24
CA LYS A 158 -12.81 2.36 -10.67
C LYS A 158 -13.43 1.26 -11.53
N PHE A 159 -13.23 -0.03 -11.18
CA PHE A 159 -13.86 -1.13 -11.91
C PHE A 159 -15.39 -1.07 -11.85
N ARG A 160 -15.97 -0.81 -10.67
CA ARG A 160 -17.42 -0.61 -10.55
C ARG A 160 -17.95 0.51 -11.43
N GLU A 161 -17.23 1.62 -11.52
CA GLU A 161 -17.59 2.73 -12.41
C GLU A 161 -17.55 2.33 -13.88
N LEU A 162 -16.52 1.57 -14.30
CA LEU A 162 -16.42 1.03 -15.66
C LEU A 162 -17.58 0.08 -15.97
N ASP A 163 -17.92 -0.86 -15.08
CA ASP A 163 -19.06 -1.76 -15.27
C ASP A 163 -20.39 -1.02 -15.41
N CYS A 164 -20.57 0.06 -14.65
CA CYS A 164 -21.78 0.88 -14.76
C CYS A 164 -21.86 1.59 -16.12
N LYS A 165 -20.75 2.19 -16.57
CA LYS A 165 -20.74 3.17 -17.67
C LYS A 165 -20.39 2.57 -19.03
N VAL A 166 -19.55 1.55 -19.08
CA VAL A 166 -18.98 1.00 -20.31
C VAL A 166 -19.69 -0.29 -20.69
N LYS A 167 -20.34 -0.28 -21.86
CA LYS A 167 -21.12 -1.42 -22.38
C LYS A 167 -20.34 -2.27 -23.36
N ASP A 168 -19.45 -1.66 -24.12
CA ASP A 168 -18.58 -2.38 -25.01
C ASP A 168 -17.48 -3.12 -24.23
N ASP A 169 -17.15 -4.31 -24.69
CA ASP A 169 -16.24 -5.22 -24.02
C ASP A 169 -14.76 -4.86 -24.26
N GLU A 170 -14.44 -4.36 -25.45
CA GLU A 170 -13.09 -3.89 -25.78
C GLU A 170 -12.82 -2.57 -25.04
N GLU A 171 -13.78 -1.64 -25.05
CA GLU A 171 -13.70 -0.38 -24.29
C GLU A 171 -13.54 -0.64 -22.79
N TRP A 172 -14.17 -1.69 -22.24
CA TRP A 172 -13.99 -2.04 -20.83
C TRP A 172 -12.58 -2.54 -20.54
N ILE A 173 -12.01 -3.39 -21.41
CA ILE A 173 -10.63 -3.88 -21.25
C ILE A 173 -9.64 -2.71 -21.26
N GLU A 174 -9.81 -1.76 -22.19
CA GLU A 174 -9.00 -0.54 -22.24
C GLU A 174 -9.17 0.32 -20.98
N GLY A 175 -10.42 0.49 -20.52
CA GLY A 175 -10.72 1.23 -19.29
C GLY A 175 -10.12 0.58 -18.05
N ALA A 176 -10.15 -0.76 -17.97
CA ALA A 176 -9.58 -1.54 -16.88
C ALA A 176 -8.05 -1.43 -16.83
N GLU A 177 -7.39 -1.47 -17.98
CA GLU A 177 -5.96 -1.23 -18.11
C GLU A 177 -5.60 0.21 -17.67
N GLU A 178 -6.37 1.22 -18.08
CA GLU A 178 -6.17 2.61 -17.63
C GLU A 178 -6.41 2.77 -16.11
N ALA A 179 -7.39 2.05 -15.56
CA ALA A 179 -7.61 2.02 -14.12
C ALA A 179 -6.40 1.42 -13.38
N LEU A 180 -5.83 0.31 -13.86
CA LEU A 180 -4.63 -0.31 -13.29
C LEU A 180 -3.40 0.61 -13.40
N LYS A 181 -3.18 1.22 -14.58
CA LYS A 181 -2.11 2.21 -14.79
C LYS A 181 -2.20 3.41 -13.86
N SER A 182 -3.39 3.74 -13.36
CA SER A 182 -3.63 4.92 -12.52
C SER A 182 -3.43 4.70 -11.02
N VAL A 183 -3.29 3.47 -10.54
CA VAL A 183 -3.11 3.17 -9.10
C VAL A 183 -1.68 2.74 -8.82
N TYR A 184 -1.12 3.24 -7.73
CA TYR A 184 0.28 3.07 -7.35
C TYR A 184 0.41 2.76 -5.87
N GLY A 185 1.51 2.13 -5.49
CA GLY A 185 1.85 1.89 -4.09
C GLY A 185 3.35 1.71 -3.88
N TYR A 186 3.83 2.00 -2.68
CA TYR A 186 5.17 1.57 -2.29
C TYR A 186 5.19 0.96 -0.90
N GLU A 187 6.07 -0.02 -0.72
CA GLU A 187 6.26 -0.72 0.54
C GLU A 187 7.74 -1.02 0.73
N PHE A 188 8.20 -1.04 1.98
CA PHE A 188 9.57 -1.38 2.34
C PHE A 188 9.77 -2.90 2.36
N GLN A 189 8.83 -3.64 2.95
CA GLN A 189 8.92 -5.10 3.11
C GLN A 189 8.47 -5.83 1.84
N GLY A 190 9.37 -6.61 1.23
CA GLY A 190 9.09 -7.24 -0.07
C GLY A 190 8.02 -8.32 -0.02
N ASP A 191 7.83 -8.98 1.12
CA ASP A 191 6.78 -10.00 1.26
C ASP A 191 5.38 -9.37 1.29
N SER A 192 5.23 -8.27 2.04
CA SER A 192 4.00 -7.46 2.02
C SER A 192 3.75 -6.88 0.62
N LEU A 193 4.79 -6.33 -0.03
CA LEU A 193 4.70 -5.80 -1.39
C LEU A 193 4.26 -6.85 -2.41
N LEU A 194 4.76 -8.09 -2.32
CA LEU A 194 4.34 -9.17 -3.19
C LEU A 194 2.84 -9.47 -3.03
N ILE A 195 2.34 -9.49 -1.79
CA ILE A 195 0.91 -9.68 -1.51
C ILE A 195 0.09 -8.53 -2.08
N ALA A 196 0.53 -7.28 -1.91
CA ALA A 196 -0.11 -6.12 -2.55
C ALA A 196 -0.19 -6.29 -4.08
N ARG A 197 0.91 -6.66 -4.73
CA ARG A 197 0.95 -6.91 -6.19
C ARG A 197 -0.02 -8.02 -6.60
N ILE A 198 -0.06 -9.14 -5.87
CA ILE A 198 -1.01 -10.23 -6.12
C ILE A 198 -2.46 -9.76 -5.92
N ASN A 199 -2.75 -9.02 -4.84
CA ASN A 199 -4.10 -8.52 -4.58
C ASN A 199 -4.60 -7.59 -5.68
N VAL A 200 -3.75 -6.71 -6.20
CA VAL A 200 -4.12 -5.79 -7.29
C VAL A 200 -4.38 -6.55 -8.59
N LEU A 201 -3.54 -7.55 -8.93
CA LEU A 201 -3.75 -8.38 -10.12
C LEU A 201 -5.02 -9.26 -9.98
N ASP A 202 -5.23 -9.85 -8.80
CA ASP A 202 -6.43 -10.64 -8.51
C ASP A 202 -7.69 -9.78 -8.58
N ALA A 203 -7.65 -8.52 -8.12
CA ALA A 203 -8.79 -7.61 -8.24
C ALA A 203 -9.18 -7.41 -9.71
N PHE A 204 -8.21 -7.26 -10.61
CA PHE A 204 -8.47 -7.24 -12.06
C PHE A 204 -9.08 -8.55 -12.56
N LEU A 205 -8.49 -9.70 -12.21
CA LEU A 205 -8.98 -11.02 -12.62
C LEU A 205 -10.41 -11.30 -12.16
N GLU A 206 -10.76 -10.91 -10.93
CA GLU A 206 -12.09 -11.10 -10.35
C GLU A 206 -13.13 -10.23 -11.06
N ASN A 207 -12.82 -8.97 -11.36
CA ASN A 207 -13.73 -8.11 -12.13
C ASN A 207 -13.83 -8.56 -13.59
N PHE A 208 -12.72 -8.97 -14.21
CA PHE A 208 -12.73 -9.54 -15.56
C PHE A 208 -13.62 -10.78 -15.62
N TYR A 209 -13.45 -11.72 -14.68
CA TYR A 209 -14.31 -12.89 -14.66
C TYR A 209 -15.76 -12.54 -14.35
N ASP A 210 -16.03 -11.60 -13.45
CA ASP A 210 -17.40 -11.19 -13.16
C ASP A 210 -18.11 -10.63 -14.40
N ARG A 211 -17.41 -9.86 -15.23
CA ARG A 211 -17.96 -9.33 -16.49
C ARG A 211 -18.09 -10.40 -17.57
N PHE A 212 -16.98 -11.06 -17.93
CA PHE A 212 -16.91 -11.89 -19.13
C PHE A 212 -17.26 -13.36 -18.90
N LYS A 213 -17.34 -13.80 -17.63
CA LYS A 213 -17.56 -15.19 -17.22
C LYS A 213 -16.58 -16.20 -17.86
N ARG A 214 -15.35 -15.74 -18.18
CA ARG A 214 -14.26 -16.53 -18.77
C ARG A 214 -12.90 -16.14 -18.19
N LEU A 215 -11.90 -17.01 -18.37
CA LEU A 215 -10.50 -16.70 -18.04
C LEU A 215 -9.96 -15.55 -18.90
N CYS A 216 -9.16 -14.68 -18.28
CA CYS A 216 -8.38 -13.67 -18.97
C CYS A 216 -7.36 -14.35 -19.88
N ASP A 217 -7.19 -13.79 -21.07
CA ASP A 217 -6.22 -14.28 -22.05
C ASP A 217 -4.79 -14.07 -21.53
N ARG A 218 -3.90 -15.00 -21.87
CA ARG A 218 -2.52 -15.05 -21.37
C ARG A 218 -1.78 -13.73 -21.61
N ASP A 219 -1.84 -13.20 -22.83
CA ASP A 219 -1.07 -12.00 -23.22
C ASP A 219 -1.57 -10.75 -22.48
N LEU A 220 -2.88 -10.62 -22.32
CA LEU A 220 -3.49 -9.55 -21.52
C LEU A 220 -3.05 -9.67 -20.06
N LEU A 221 -3.09 -10.88 -19.49
CA LEU A 221 -2.72 -11.09 -18.10
C LEU A 221 -1.25 -10.79 -17.82
N LEU A 222 -0.33 -11.19 -18.70
CA LEU A 222 1.09 -10.85 -18.61
C LEU A 222 1.32 -9.34 -18.72
N LYS A 223 0.55 -8.64 -19.58
CA LYS A 223 0.58 -7.19 -19.71
C LYS A 223 0.14 -6.49 -18.42
N GLU A 224 -0.98 -6.91 -17.82
CA GLU A 224 -1.46 -6.33 -16.57
C GLU A 224 -0.53 -6.62 -15.39
N ALA A 225 0.03 -7.83 -15.30
CA ALA A 225 1.04 -8.16 -14.29
C ALA A 225 2.27 -7.25 -14.41
N ASN A 226 2.70 -6.93 -15.64
CA ASN A 226 3.79 -5.99 -15.86
C ASN A 226 3.42 -4.57 -15.38
N ILE A 227 2.19 -4.10 -15.64
CA ILE A 227 1.73 -2.80 -15.12
C ILE A 227 1.80 -2.77 -13.59
N VAL A 228 1.27 -3.80 -12.93
CA VAL A 228 1.29 -3.94 -11.47
C VAL A 228 2.72 -3.94 -10.92
N SER A 229 3.65 -4.68 -11.56
CA SER A 229 5.04 -4.74 -11.13
C SER A 229 5.75 -3.38 -11.17
N TRP A 230 5.38 -2.50 -12.11
CA TRP A 230 5.89 -1.13 -12.21
C TRP A 230 5.22 -0.18 -11.21
N ASN A 231 3.92 -0.35 -10.97
CA ASN A 231 3.12 0.58 -10.17
C ASN A 231 3.28 0.39 -8.66
N PHE A 232 3.62 -0.82 -8.24
CA PHE A 232 3.86 -1.17 -6.85
C PHE A 232 5.33 -1.51 -6.68
N TRP A 233 6.14 -0.67 -6.03
CA TRP A 233 7.59 -0.85 -5.97
C TRP A 233 8.15 -0.87 -4.54
N GLN A 234 9.35 -1.41 -4.38
CA GLN A 234 10.01 -1.49 -3.08
C GLN A 234 10.78 -0.20 -2.77
N MET A 235 10.52 0.43 -1.63
CA MET A 235 11.15 1.71 -1.28
C MET A 235 11.12 2.00 0.22
N ASP A 236 12.20 2.59 0.75
CA ASP A 236 12.16 3.29 2.03
C ASP A 236 11.52 4.66 1.84
N GLY A 237 10.32 4.86 2.41
CA GLY A 237 9.59 6.12 2.29
C GLY A 237 10.28 7.34 2.92
N ARG A 238 11.31 7.15 3.74
CA ARG A 238 12.09 8.25 4.36
C ARG A 238 13.19 8.75 3.45
N THR A 239 13.96 7.82 2.87
CA THR A 239 15.10 8.13 2.00
C THR A 239 14.73 8.19 0.52
N LEU A 240 13.56 7.65 0.16
CA LEU A 240 13.05 7.52 -1.21
C LEU A 240 13.89 6.59 -2.09
N THR A 241 14.69 5.70 -1.48
CA THR A 241 15.62 4.79 -2.15
C THR A 241 15.23 3.32 -1.95
N PRO A 242 15.76 2.39 -2.75
CA PRO A 242 15.63 0.97 -2.49
C PRO A 242 16.28 0.59 -1.13
N PRO A 243 15.76 -0.41 -0.39
CA PRO A 243 16.22 -0.72 0.97
C PRO A 243 17.72 -1.03 1.12
N ASP A 244 18.34 -1.72 0.16
CA ASP A 244 19.74 -2.22 0.28
C ASP A 244 20.84 -1.16 0.06
N LYS A 245 20.50 0.11 -0.21
CA LYS A 245 21.50 1.17 -0.47
C LYS A 245 21.95 1.94 0.78
N ASN A 246 21.47 1.58 1.97
CA ASN A 246 21.83 2.23 3.23
C ASN A 246 23.13 1.71 3.88
N ASN A 247 23.95 0.90 3.18
CA ASN A 247 25.12 0.21 3.76
C ASN A 247 26.51 0.82 3.42
N ALA A 248 26.59 2.10 3.08
CA ALA A 248 27.84 2.84 3.34
C ALA A 248 27.62 3.61 4.65
N ALA A 249 28.48 3.40 5.65
CA ALA A 249 28.41 4.08 6.93
C ALA A 249 28.28 5.60 6.73
N VAL A 250 27.08 6.13 6.91
CA VAL A 250 26.75 7.54 6.67
C VAL A 250 27.34 8.33 7.84
N THR A 251 28.44 9.03 7.61
CA THR A 251 28.92 10.04 8.57
C THR A 251 27.99 11.24 8.56
N GLU A 252 27.93 12.06 9.61
CA GLU A 252 27.10 13.28 9.63
C GLU A 252 27.41 14.25 8.47
N SER A 253 28.57 14.13 7.82
CA SER A 253 28.92 14.84 6.58
C SER A 253 28.29 14.27 5.29
N ASP A 254 27.71 13.07 5.33
CA ASP A 254 27.12 12.36 4.18
C ASP A 254 25.59 12.51 4.06
N LEU A 255 24.97 13.37 4.88
CA LEU A 255 23.54 13.73 4.81
C LEU A 255 23.09 14.22 3.42
N PHE A 256 24.02 14.53 2.52
CA PHE A 256 23.79 14.97 1.14
C PHE A 256 24.17 13.96 0.05
N GLN A 257 24.79 12.81 0.36
CA GLN A 257 24.92 11.70 -0.60
C GLN A 257 23.73 10.75 -0.47
N GLN A 258 22.52 11.28 -0.67
CA GLN A 258 21.33 10.44 -0.76
C GLN A 258 21.53 9.44 -1.90
N GLY A 259 21.34 8.14 -1.61
CA GLY A 259 21.31 7.12 -2.66
C GLY A 259 20.34 7.52 -3.78
N ARG A 260 20.54 7.01 -4.99
CA ARG A 260 19.66 7.35 -6.13
C ARG A 260 18.20 6.99 -5.78
N PRO A 261 17.24 7.94 -5.89
CA PRO A 261 15.84 7.66 -5.60
C PRO A 261 15.29 6.49 -6.43
N CYS A 262 14.19 5.88 -5.99
CA CYS A 262 13.53 4.82 -6.74
C CYS A 262 13.00 5.35 -8.08
N ARG A 263 13.00 4.48 -9.10
CA ARG A 263 12.36 4.77 -10.38
C ARG A 263 10.85 4.53 -10.30
N ILE A 264 10.10 5.35 -11.02
CA ILE A 264 8.65 5.23 -11.21
C ILE A 264 8.29 5.43 -12.68
N ARG A 265 7.28 4.69 -13.15
CA ARG A 265 6.71 4.82 -14.49
C ARG A 265 5.40 5.62 -14.43
N PHE A 266 5.35 6.73 -15.17
CA PHE A 266 4.11 7.47 -15.44
C PHE A 266 3.59 7.06 -16.81
N TRP A 267 2.51 6.27 -16.82
CA TRP A 267 1.96 5.69 -18.05
C TRP A 267 1.38 6.74 -19.01
N ASN A 268 0.65 7.72 -18.47
CA ASN A 268 0.08 8.83 -19.24
C ASN A 268 1.13 9.68 -19.98
N GLN A 269 2.36 9.70 -19.49
CA GLN A 269 3.49 10.43 -20.07
C GLN A 269 4.40 9.51 -20.89
N ASN A 270 4.21 8.19 -20.80
CA ASN A 270 5.12 7.16 -21.29
C ASN A 270 6.58 7.41 -20.84
N THR A 271 6.77 7.87 -19.60
CA THR A 271 8.09 8.21 -19.05
C THR A 271 8.42 7.36 -17.84
N VAL A 272 9.70 6.98 -17.72
CA VAL A 272 10.28 6.49 -16.46
C VAL A 272 11.18 7.58 -15.90
N THR A 273 10.94 7.97 -14.65
CA THR A 273 11.70 9.00 -13.94
C THR A 273 12.01 8.56 -12.51
N HIS A 274 12.69 9.39 -11.74
CA HIS A 274 12.94 9.19 -10.32
C HIS A 274 11.75 9.74 -9.50
N PHE A 275 11.29 8.95 -8.53
CA PHE A 275 10.21 9.30 -7.62
C PHE A 275 10.54 10.58 -6.86
N ASN A 276 9.53 11.45 -6.69
CA ASN A 276 9.66 12.70 -5.92
C ASN A 276 10.86 13.59 -6.31
N THR A 277 11.26 13.53 -7.58
CA THR A 277 12.09 14.57 -8.20
C THR A 277 11.17 15.66 -8.75
N GLU A 278 11.56 16.93 -8.57
CA GLU A 278 10.78 18.07 -9.06
C GLU A 278 10.54 17.91 -10.56
N LYS A 279 9.28 17.69 -10.95
CA LYS A 279 8.89 17.83 -12.35
C LYS A 279 9.04 19.32 -12.68
N GLY A 280 9.97 19.65 -13.57
CA GLY A 280 10.02 20.98 -14.17
C GLY A 280 8.61 21.35 -14.64
N ARG A 281 8.08 22.48 -14.13
CA ARG A 281 6.70 23.02 -14.26
C ARG A 281 5.78 22.90 -13.03
N GLY A 282 6.21 22.37 -11.89
CA GLY A 282 5.41 22.43 -10.65
C GLY A 282 4.12 21.60 -10.67
N MET A 283 4.03 20.62 -11.57
CA MET A 283 2.91 19.67 -11.60
C MET A 283 3.06 18.61 -10.51
N LYS A 284 1.98 18.36 -9.78
CA LYS A 284 1.88 17.24 -8.84
C LYS A 284 1.99 15.91 -9.57
N GLN A 285 2.60 14.92 -8.92
CA GLN A 285 2.80 13.59 -9.49
C GLN A 285 1.54 12.72 -9.40
N PHE A 286 0.73 12.94 -8.35
CA PHE A 286 -0.50 12.20 -8.10
C PHE A 286 -1.67 13.14 -7.89
N TYR A 287 -2.86 12.68 -8.29
CA TYR A 287 -4.10 13.38 -7.97
C TYR A 287 -4.39 13.34 -6.47
N ALA A 288 -4.25 12.17 -5.84
CA ALA A 288 -4.39 12.02 -4.41
C ALA A 288 -3.45 10.95 -3.83
N ILE A 289 -3.15 11.10 -2.54
CA ILE A 289 -2.36 10.14 -1.76
C ILE A 289 -3.17 9.67 -0.57
N ILE A 290 -3.07 8.37 -0.27
CA ILE A 290 -3.69 7.74 0.88
C ILE A 290 -2.67 6.85 1.61
N GLY A 291 -2.85 6.56 2.89
CA GLY A 291 -2.07 5.51 3.53
C GLY A 291 -2.04 5.54 5.06
N ASN A 292 -1.42 4.50 5.62
CA ASN A 292 -1.15 4.36 7.04
C ASN A 292 0.37 4.25 7.27
N PRO A 293 1.11 5.38 7.24
CA PRO A 293 2.56 5.34 7.36
C PRO A 293 3.02 4.80 8.72
N PRO A 294 4.22 4.21 8.81
CA PRO A 294 4.75 3.75 10.08
C PRO A 294 4.99 4.92 11.05
N TYR A 295 4.73 4.69 12.34
CA TYR A 295 4.73 5.79 13.31
C TYR A 295 6.09 6.06 13.96
N GLN A 296 6.94 5.04 14.06
CA GLN A 296 8.18 5.07 14.84
C GLN A 296 9.32 4.37 14.10
N SER A 297 10.56 4.83 14.32
CA SER A 297 11.77 4.21 13.76
C SER A 297 12.06 2.82 14.35
N GLU A 298 12.86 2.02 13.67
CA GLU A 298 13.48 0.81 14.24
C GLU A 298 14.32 1.12 15.49
N LYS A 299 14.54 0.12 16.37
CA LYS A 299 15.54 0.23 17.44
C LYS A 299 16.94 0.07 16.85
N ASN A 300 17.69 1.16 16.75
CA ASN A 300 19.14 1.03 16.62
C ASN A 300 19.69 0.57 17.97
N GLY A 301 20.45 -0.52 17.99
CA GLY A 301 20.88 -1.29 19.17
C GLY A 301 21.80 -0.56 20.16
N GLY A 302 21.40 0.60 20.69
CA GLY A 302 22.15 1.36 21.68
C GLY A 302 21.24 2.05 22.67
N GLY A 303 20.88 1.37 23.76
CA GLY A 303 20.50 1.93 25.08
C GLY A 303 19.33 2.92 25.22
N ALA A 304 18.84 3.55 24.15
CA ALA A 304 17.75 4.49 24.21
C ALA A 304 16.43 3.70 24.25
N ASN A 305 15.71 3.78 25.38
CA ASN A 305 14.39 3.17 25.55
C ASN A 305 13.29 3.80 24.67
N PHE A 306 13.62 4.62 23.67
CA PHE A 306 12.69 5.54 23.02
C PHE A 306 12.94 5.66 21.50
N HIS A 307 11.90 5.39 20.70
CA HIS A 307 11.89 5.52 19.23
C HIS A 307 11.51 6.94 18.77
N ALA A 308 12.13 7.43 17.69
CA ALA A 308 11.78 8.71 17.06
C ALA A 308 10.51 8.59 16.21
N SER A 309 9.69 9.64 16.14
CA SER A 309 8.51 9.68 15.26
C SER A 309 8.93 9.88 13.80
N ILE A 310 8.56 8.95 12.91
CA ILE A 310 8.96 9.00 11.48
C ILE A 310 7.84 9.44 10.55
N TYR A 311 6.56 9.30 10.95
CA TYR A 311 5.41 9.77 10.15
C TYR A 311 5.48 11.25 9.71
N PRO A 312 6.13 12.20 10.43
CA PRO A 312 6.31 13.56 9.92
C PRO A 312 7.05 13.61 8.57
N GLN A 313 8.05 12.74 8.38
CA GLN A 313 8.80 12.68 7.11
C GLN A 313 7.88 12.25 5.96
N PHE A 314 7.03 11.25 6.18
CA PHE A 314 6.04 10.80 5.20
C PHE A 314 5.05 11.92 4.84
N MET A 315 4.55 12.67 5.83
CA MET A 315 3.69 13.82 5.59
C MET A 315 4.37 14.88 4.70
N GLU A 316 5.60 15.26 5.04
CA GLU A 316 6.35 16.25 4.25
C GLU A 316 6.61 15.80 2.81
N GLN A 317 6.91 14.51 2.59
CA GLN A 317 7.11 14.01 1.23
C GLN A 317 5.82 13.99 0.43
N THR A 318 4.71 13.55 1.03
CA THR A 318 3.41 13.46 0.34
C THR A 318 2.87 14.84 -0.06
N PHE A 319 3.03 15.86 0.79
CA PHE A 319 2.61 17.25 0.48
C PHE A 319 3.34 17.85 -0.72
N LYS A 320 4.56 17.38 -1.05
CA LYS A 320 5.29 17.85 -2.23
C LYS A 320 4.67 17.32 -3.53
N ILE A 321 4.17 16.10 -3.52
CA ILE A 321 3.83 15.35 -4.75
C ILE A 321 2.33 15.19 -5.02
N ALA A 322 1.45 15.54 -4.07
CA ALA A 322 0.00 15.63 -4.29
C ALA A 322 -0.59 16.89 -3.63
N ASP A 323 -1.75 17.33 -4.12
CA ASP A 323 -2.55 18.40 -3.48
C ASP A 323 -3.62 17.85 -2.53
N LYS A 324 -3.99 16.57 -2.68
CA LYS A 324 -4.93 15.85 -1.81
C LYS A 324 -4.18 14.69 -1.14
N VAL A 325 -4.12 14.71 0.18
CA VAL A 325 -3.38 13.72 0.96
C VAL A 325 -4.21 13.33 2.17
N GLU A 326 -4.53 12.05 2.32
CA GLU A 326 -5.19 11.53 3.51
C GLU A 326 -4.36 10.47 4.21
N LEU A 327 -3.94 10.71 5.45
CA LEU A 327 -3.03 9.82 6.19
C LEU A 327 -3.54 9.52 7.59
N ILE A 328 -3.39 8.28 8.02
CA ILE A 328 -3.57 7.92 9.43
C ILE A 328 -2.29 8.21 10.20
N THR A 329 -2.38 9.00 11.26
CA THR A 329 -1.22 9.33 12.10
C THR A 329 -1.58 9.38 13.59
N PRO A 330 -0.60 9.25 14.49
CA PRO A 330 -0.81 9.50 15.92
C PRO A 330 -1.21 10.96 16.18
N ALA A 331 -2.24 11.18 17.01
CA ALA A 331 -2.84 12.50 17.26
C ALA A 331 -2.06 13.41 18.21
N ARG A 332 -1.03 12.88 18.90
CA ARG A 332 -0.44 13.56 20.08
C ARG A 332 0.11 14.95 19.75
N PHE A 333 0.62 15.15 18.53
CA PHE A 333 1.17 16.43 18.08
C PHE A 333 0.14 17.57 18.07
N LEU A 334 -1.17 17.26 17.94
CA LEU A 334 -2.24 18.26 17.99
C LEU A 334 -2.29 19.02 19.31
N SER A 335 -1.82 18.39 20.39
CA SER A 335 -1.75 18.98 21.74
C SER A 335 -0.33 19.42 22.12
N GLY A 336 0.60 19.44 21.15
CA GLY A 336 2.03 19.63 21.41
C GLY A 336 2.67 18.48 22.21
N ALA A 337 1.94 17.38 22.42
CA ALA A 337 2.42 16.20 23.12
C ALA A 337 3.08 15.19 22.15
N GLY A 338 3.80 14.22 22.70
CA GLY A 338 4.47 13.19 21.91
C GLY A 338 5.94 13.52 21.64
N ARG A 339 6.46 13.05 20.51
CA ARG A 339 7.90 13.10 20.16
C ARG A 339 8.20 13.85 18.87
N THR A 340 7.23 14.56 18.33
CA THR A 340 7.43 15.46 17.19
C THR A 340 8.07 16.77 17.64
N GLY A 341 8.85 17.38 16.76
CA GLY A 341 9.49 18.67 17.05
C GLY A 341 8.48 19.79 17.21
N LYS A 342 8.72 20.72 18.14
CA LYS A 342 7.81 21.85 18.41
C LYS A 342 7.58 22.70 17.16
N ASP A 343 8.65 23.07 16.46
CA ASP A 343 8.58 23.87 15.23
C ASP A 343 7.78 23.17 14.13
N TRP A 344 7.88 21.83 14.05
CA TRP A 344 7.10 21.04 13.10
C TRP A 344 5.62 21.06 13.49
N ASN A 345 5.29 20.85 14.76
CA ASN A 345 3.91 20.92 15.25
C ASN A 345 3.30 22.29 14.94
N GLU A 346 3.99 23.38 15.29
CA GLU A 346 3.53 24.74 15.02
C GLU A 346 3.34 24.99 13.53
N ARG A 347 4.27 24.53 12.67
CA ARG A 347 4.13 24.68 11.22
C ARG A 347 2.90 23.94 10.66
N ILE A 348 2.69 22.70 11.07
CA ILE A 348 1.56 21.90 10.59
C ILE A 348 0.23 22.46 11.11
N LEU A 349 0.17 22.83 12.39
CA LEU A 349 -1.06 23.37 13.00
C LEU A 349 -1.43 24.75 12.46
N ASN A 350 -0.46 25.56 12.03
CA ASN A 350 -0.70 26.84 11.38
C ASN A 350 -0.85 26.74 9.85
N ASN A 351 -0.78 25.53 9.27
CA ASN A 351 -0.93 25.35 7.84
C ASN A 351 -2.43 25.49 7.43
N PRO A 352 -2.81 26.49 6.61
CA PRO A 352 -4.21 26.71 6.22
C PRO A 352 -4.79 25.59 5.34
N HIS A 353 -3.96 24.67 4.88
CA HIS A 353 -4.33 23.51 4.05
C HIS A 353 -4.38 22.21 4.84
N PHE A 354 -4.09 22.25 6.13
CA PHE A 354 -4.15 21.11 7.03
C PHE A 354 -5.52 21.04 7.71
N GLN A 355 -6.16 19.88 7.65
CA GLN A 355 -7.42 19.62 8.33
C GLN A 355 -7.40 18.25 9.01
N VAL A 356 -8.03 18.18 10.18
CA VAL A 356 -8.38 16.92 10.86
C VAL A 356 -9.77 16.51 10.37
N LEU A 357 -9.88 15.37 9.68
CA LEU A 357 -11.20 14.85 9.25
C LEU A 357 -11.86 14.04 10.35
N GLU A 358 -11.08 13.16 10.97
CA GLU A 358 -11.57 12.26 12.02
C GLU A 358 -10.55 12.21 13.15
N TRP A 359 -11.03 12.26 14.38
CA TRP A 359 -10.22 12.12 15.58
C TRP A 359 -10.83 11.06 16.49
N GLU A 360 -10.03 10.06 16.85
CA GLU A 360 -10.40 9.02 17.79
C GLU A 360 -9.43 9.06 18.98
N PRO A 361 -9.88 9.44 20.19
CA PRO A 361 -9.02 9.47 21.38
C PRO A 361 -8.46 8.11 21.80
N ASN A 362 -9.15 7.02 21.48
CA ASN A 362 -8.76 5.66 21.80
C ASN A 362 -8.51 4.81 20.55
N ALA A 363 -7.23 4.67 20.22
CA ALA A 363 -6.70 3.74 19.22
C ALA A 363 -7.42 2.40 19.06
N LYS A 364 -7.81 1.79 20.19
CA LYS A 364 -8.39 0.45 20.22
C LYS A 364 -9.79 0.38 19.60
N ASN A 365 -10.44 1.53 19.44
CA ASN A 365 -11.73 1.62 18.75
C ASN A 365 -11.56 1.49 17.24
N ILE A 366 -10.45 1.97 16.70
CA ILE A 366 -10.13 1.85 15.27
C ILE A 366 -9.40 0.54 15.02
N PHE A 367 -8.33 0.27 15.76
CA PHE A 367 -7.44 -0.83 15.51
C PHE A 367 -7.64 -1.97 16.52
N PRO A 368 -8.08 -3.17 16.09
CA PRO A 368 -8.32 -4.30 16.98
C PRO A 368 -7.05 -4.97 17.52
N ASP A 369 -5.87 -4.33 17.40
CA ASP A 369 -4.62 -4.89 17.92
C ASP A 369 -4.49 -4.62 19.44
N PRO A 370 -4.47 -5.68 20.28
CA PRO A 370 -4.33 -5.54 21.72
C PRO A 370 -2.98 -4.91 22.14
N ASN A 371 -1.98 -4.88 21.26
CA ASN A 371 -0.63 -4.39 21.55
C ASN A 371 -0.41 -2.92 21.21
N LEU A 372 -1.38 -2.25 20.60
CA LEU A 372 -1.33 -0.81 20.39
C LEU A 372 -1.36 -0.09 21.74
N LYS A 373 -0.21 0.48 22.11
CA LYS A 373 -0.08 1.30 23.33
C LYS A 373 -0.87 2.60 23.14
N GLY A 374 -1.63 2.98 24.16
CA GLY A 374 -2.65 4.04 24.10
C GLY A 374 -2.17 5.40 23.56
N GLY A 375 -3.11 6.13 22.96
CA GLY A 375 -2.97 7.45 22.35
C GLY A 375 -4.00 7.60 21.24
N GLY A 376 -4.55 8.79 21.06
CA GLY A 376 -5.51 9.03 19.99
C GLY A 376 -4.87 8.92 18.61
N TYR A 377 -5.68 8.58 17.62
CA TYR A 377 -5.34 8.57 16.20
C TYR A 377 -6.16 9.64 15.48
N VAL A 378 -5.59 10.13 14.39
CA VAL A 378 -6.25 11.11 13.53
C VAL A 378 -6.16 10.62 12.09
N SER A 379 -7.28 10.65 11.38
CA SER A 379 -7.23 10.73 9.91
C SER A 379 -7.05 12.20 9.54
N LEU A 380 -5.92 12.47 8.92
CA LEU A 380 -5.52 13.81 8.50
C LEU A 380 -5.78 13.98 7.02
N PHE A 381 -6.28 15.14 6.64
CA PHE A 381 -6.45 15.53 5.26
C PHE A 381 -5.71 16.83 4.98
N GLY A 382 -4.69 16.74 4.13
CA GLY A 382 -4.14 17.90 3.46
C GLY A 382 -4.91 18.13 2.17
N ILE A 383 -5.73 19.17 2.08
CA ILE A 383 -6.03 19.79 0.78
C ILE A 383 -5.47 21.19 0.75
N LYS A 384 -4.72 21.49 -0.31
CA LYS A 384 -4.71 22.82 -0.89
C LYS A 384 -6.12 23.21 -1.37
N LYS A 385 -6.97 23.73 -0.48
CA LYS A 385 -8.33 24.16 -0.81
C LYS A 385 -8.30 25.21 -1.93
N LYS A 386 -8.88 24.88 -3.09
CA LYS A 386 -9.68 25.87 -3.81
C LYS A 386 -11.02 25.92 -3.08
N SER A 387 -11.09 26.76 -2.05
CA SER A 387 -12.31 27.23 -1.38
C SER A 387 -13.53 26.28 -1.37
N LEU A 388 -13.63 25.33 -0.44
CA LEU A 388 -14.97 24.97 0.05
C LEU A 388 -15.36 26.04 1.06
N LEU A 389 -16.49 26.69 0.81
CA LEU A 389 -17.13 27.63 1.72
C LEU A 389 -17.24 27.03 3.13
N PRO A 390 -17.14 27.86 4.19
CA PRO A 390 -17.21 27.37 5.56
C PRO A 390 -18.63 26.86 5.85
N LEU A 391 -18.76 25.56 6.06
CA LEU A 391 -19.92 24.98 6.72
C LEU A 391 -19.68 25.10 8.23
N PHE A 392 -20.52 25.95 8.83
CA PHE A 392 -20.80 26.14 10.25
C PHE A 392 -19.83 26.99 11.09
N ARG A 393 -20.42 28.10 11.58
CA ARG A 393 -20.03 28.87 12.77
C ARG A 393 -20.70 28.27 13.99
#